data_AF-A0A3B5KYB1-F1
#
_entry.id   AF-A0A3B5KYB1-F1
#
_cell.length_a   1.000
_cell.length_b   1.000
_cell.length_c   1.000
_cell.angle_alpha   90.00
_cell.angle_beta   90.00
_cell.angle_gamma   90.00
#
_symmetry.space_group_name_H-M   'P 1'
#
loop_
_entity.id
_entity.type
_entity.pdbx_description
1 polymer ?
#
loop_
_entity_poly.entity_id
_entity_poly.type
_entity_poly.pdbx_seq_one_letter_code
_entity_poly.pdbx_strand_id
1 'polypeptide(L)'
;MEVVDSPLNLAHQQCRKAERLVSAGKYEEAISCHGKAADLLTEAMKLTECEQASLSMELQRDSHIKQQRLIQERWKRETRRPLTKTQPSGQPSAAGAARLSAEPGRGVGEREYDTLLYQFQTRQAGACQRLTSPCPGSKTTKDDKTRLEEQQTTIDDLRRLVDHLMNENQRLSAENERLRLENARLQSEAADFGERSELWVLPHANSGKSKEIAIPQLPPLEMPAQEDLCLDDLPPLELPEDIKNELQELLDIDKLG
;
A
#
# COMPACT_ATOMS: atom_id res chain seq x y z
N MET A 1 -23.98 -25.33 -19.18
CA MET A 1 -22.54 -25.63 -19.24
C MET A 1 -21.94 -24.84 -18.09
N GLU A 2 -21.48 -25.49 -17.02
CA GLU A 2 -20.84 -24.76 -15.91
C GLU A 2 -19.57 -24.11 -16.45
N VAL A 3 -19.53 -22.79 -16.50
CA VAL A 3 -18.32 -22.04 -16.84
C VAL A 3 -17.41 -22.21 -15.62
N VAL A 4 -16.58 -23.23 -15.65
CA VAL A 4 -15.52 -23.38 -14.66
C VAL A 4 -14.58 -22.20 -14.83
N ASP A 5 -14.69 -21.23 -13.93
CA ASP A 5 -13.84 -20.05 -13.94
C ASP A 5 -12.38 -20.50 -13.90
N SER A 6 -11.64 -20.14 -14.96
CA SER A 6 -10.20 -20.41 -15.03
C SER A 6 -9.52 -19.84 -13.78
N PRO A 7 -8.54 -20.54 -13.19
CA PRO A 7 -7.85 -20.06 -11.98
C PRO A 7 -7.24 -18.67 -12.16
N LEU A 8 -6.83 -18.33 -13.38
CA LEU A 8 -6.37 -16.98 -13.72
C LEU A 8 -7.49 -15.93 -13.61
N ASN A 9 -8.71 -16.26 -14.05
CA ASN A 9 -9.86 -15.37 -13.92
C ASN A 9 -10.22 -15.15 -12.45
N LEU A 10 -10.21 -16.22 -11.65
CA LEU A 10 -10.49 -16.15 -10.22
C LEU A 10 -9.43 -15.32 -9.48
N ALA A 11 -8.15 -15.39 -9.88
CA ALA A 11 -7.09 -14.55 -9.33
C ALA A 11 -7.36 -13.05 -9.56
N HIS A 12 -7.78 -12.67 -10.78
CA HIS A 12 -8.15 -11.29 -11.08
C HIS A 12 -9.39 -10.83 -10.31
N GLN A 13 -10.38 -11.72 -10.10
CA GLN A 13 -11.53 -11.42 -9.26
C GLN A 13 -11.11 -11.14 -7.81
N GLN A 14 -10.19 -11.94 -7.26
CA GLN A 14 -9.63 -11.71 -5.93
C GLN A 14 -8.87 -10.38 -5.85
N CYS A 15 -8.16 -9.97 -6.91
CA CYS A 15 -7.50 -8.66 -6.97
C CYS A 15 -8.50 -7.50 -6.81
N ARG A 16 -9.56 -7.49 -7.63
CA ARG A 16 -10.61 -6.46 -7.55
C ARG A 16 -11.29 -6.44 -6.18
N LYS A 17 -11.50 -7.61 -5.58
CA LYS A 17 -12.06 -7.75 -4.24
C LYS A 17 -11.11 -7.17 -3.17
N ALA A 18 -9.81 -7.44 -3.28
CA ALA A 18 -8.81 -6.93 -2.35
C ALA A 18 -8.77 -5.39 -2.35
N GLU A 19 -8.81 -4.76 -3.52
CA GLU A 19 -8.81 -3.29 -3.65
C GLU A 19 -10.01 -2.67 -2.93
N ARG A 20 -11.21 -3.23 -3.09
CA ARG A 20 -12.42 -2.79 -2.37
C ARG A 20 -12.27 -2.93 -0.86
N LEU A 21 -11.68 -4.01 -0.38
CA LEU A 21 -11.45 -4.25 1.05
C LEU A 21 -10.41 -3.30 1.64
N VAL A 22 -9.36 -2.95 0.89
CA VAL A 22 -8.39 -1.92 1.30
C VAL A 22 -9.09 -0.57 1.45
N SER A 23 -9.93 -0.18 0.48
CA SER A 23 -10.70 1.07 0.53
C SER A 23 -11.69 1.09 1.71
N ALA A 24 -12.26 -0.06 2.08
CA ALA A 24 -13.12 -0.21 3.26
C ALA A 24 -12.35 -0.29 4.61
N GLY A 25 -11.01 -0.25 4.60
CA GLY A 25 -10.17 -0.38 5.79
C GLY A 25 -10.09 -1.80 6.37
N LYS A 26 -10.61 -2.81 5.65
CA LYS A 26 -10.60 -4.23 6.05
C LYS A 26 -9.30 -4.90 5.61
N TYR A 27 -8.19 -4.49 6.23
CA TYR A 27 -6.86 -4.89 5.80
C TYR A 27 -6.60 -6.41 5.89
N GLU A 28 -7.11 -7.09 6.92
CA GLU A 28 -6.94 -8.54 7.10
C GLU A 28 -7.57 -9.35 5.96
N GLU A 29 -8.82 -9.03 5.61
CA GLU A 29 -9.53 -9.65 4.50
C GLU A 29 -8.81 -9.37 3.15
N ALA A 30 -8.30 -8.14 2.96
CA ALA A 30 -7.55 -7.77 1.75
C ALA A 30 -6.25 -8.58 1.60
N ILE A 31 -5.50 -8.78 2.69
CA ILE A 31 -4.28 -9.60 2.71
C ILE A 31 -4.62 -11.06 2.32
N SER A 32 -5.72 -11.60 2.86
CA SER A 32 -6.20 -12.94 2.51
C SER A 32 -6.56 -13.04 1.02
N CYS A 33 -7.22 -12.02 0.45
CA CYS A 33 -7.57 -12.01 -0.97
C CYS A 33 -6.33 -12.03 -1.88
N HIS A 34 -5.28 -11.26 -1.57
CA HIS A 34 -4.02 -11.33 -2.32
C HIS A 34 -3.28 -12.67 -2.13
N GLY A 35 -3.49 -13.36 -1.01
CA GLY A 35 -2.93 -14.71 -0.80
C GLY A 35 -3.59 -15.72 -1.71
N LYS A 36 -4.93 -15.71 -1.71
CA LYS A 36 -5.73 -16.54 -2.62
C LYS A 36 -5.40 -16.26 -4.09
N ALA A 37 -5.20 -14.99 -4.47
CA ALA A 37 -4.79 -14.65 -5.83
C ALA A 37 -3.42 -15.25 -6.20
N ALA A 38 -2.44 -15.22 -5.28
CA ALA A 38 -1.13 -15.82 -5.50
C ALA A 38 -1.18 -17.36 -5.61
N ASP A 39 -2.02 -18.01 -4.81
CA ASP A 39 -2.25 -19.45 -4.88
C ASP A 39 -2.89 -19.84 -6.22
N LEU A 40 -3.91 -19.11 -6.66
CA LEU A 40 -4.59 -19.32 -7.93
C LEU A 40 -3.68 -19.08 -9.14
N LEU A 41 -2.80 -18.08 -9.08
CA LEU A 41 -1.76 -17.89 -10.11
C LEU A 41 -0.79 -19.07 -10.15
N THR A 42 -0.44 -19.62 -8.99
CA THR A 42 0.40 -20.82 -8.90
C THR A 42 -0.29 -22.06 -9.49
N GLU A 43 -1.61 -22.18 -9.33
CA GLU A 43 -2.41 -23.21 -9.98
C GLU A 43 -2.49 -22.99 -11.50
N ALA A 44 -2.74 -21.76 -11.95
CA ALA A 44 -2.77 -21.40 -13.36
C ALA A 44 -1.43 -21.68 -14.06
N MET A 45 -0.30 -21.45 -13.38
CA MET A 45 1.04 -21.80 -13.86
C MET A 45 1.23 -23.30 -14.13
N LYS A 46 0.56 -24.17 -13.37
CA LYS A 46 0.64 -25.64 -13.56
C LYS A 46 -0.17 -26.12 -14.77
N LEU A 47 -1.16 -25.33 -15.20
CA LEU A 47 -2.07 -25.66 -16.29
C LEU A 47 -1.61 -25.11 -17.64
N THR A 48 -0.69 -24.14 -17.65
CA THR A 48 -0.15 -23.58 -18.89
C THR A 48 1.04 -24.39 -19.38
N GLU A 49 1.08 -24.64 -20.69
CA GLU A 49 2.22 -25.25 -21.38
C GLU A 49 3.20 -24.19 -21.91
N CYS A 50 2.80 -22.91 -21.92
CA CYS A 50 3.61 -21.82 -22.42
C CYS A 50 4.50 -21.24 -21.33
N GLU A 51 5.83 -21.35 -21.48
CA GLU A 51 6.82 -20.81 -20.54
C GLU A 51 6.68 -19.28 -20.35
N GLN A 52 6.43 -18.53 -21.43
CA GLN A 52 6.24 -17.09 -21.36
C GLN A 52 5.02 -16.71 -20.50
N ALA A 53 3.93 -17.47 -20.62
CA ALA A 53 2.73 -17.26 -19.80
C ALA A 53 3.01 -17.62 -18.33
N SER A 54 3.76 -18.70 -18.06
CA SER A 54 4.20 -19.07 -16.72
C SER A 54 5.02 -17.97 -16.06
N LEU A 55 5.99 -17.40 -16.78
CA LEU A 55 6.82 -16.28 -16.30
C LEU A 55 5.97 -15.02 -16.03
N SER A 56 4.98 -14.73 -16.87
CA SER A 56 4.06 -13.61 -16.66
C SER A 56 3.23 -13.79 -15.38
N MET A 57 2.68 -14.98 -15.17
CA MET A 57 1.92 -15.30 -13.96
C MET A 57 2.79 -15.30 -12.70
N GLU A 58 4.06 -15.70 -12.80
CA GLU A 58 5.03 -15.58 -11.70
C GLU A 58 5.26 -14.12 -11.30
N LEU A 59 5.45 -13.23 -12.27
CA LEU A 59 5.58 -11.79 -11.98
C LEU A 59 4.31 -11.22 -11.32
N GLN A 60 3.13 -11.66 -11.75
CA GLN A 60 1.86 -11.28 -11.11
C GLN A 60 1.76 -11.81 -9.67
N ARG A 61 2.15 -13.06 -9.43
CA ARG A 61 2.18 -13.68 -8.10
C ARG A 61 3.09 -12.89 -7.16
N ASP A 62 4.28 -12.54 -7.63
CA ASP A 62 5.25 -11.76 -6.87
C ASP A 62 4.75 -10.34 -6.58
N SER A 63 3.99 -9.74 -7.51
CA SER A 63 3.27 -8.49 -7.27
C SER A 63 2.26 -8.63 -6.12
N HIS A 64 1.46 -9.69 -6.08
CA HIS A 64 0.52 -9.94 -4.99
C HIS A 64 1.21 -10.12 -3.63
N ILE A 65 2.34 -10.83 -3.59
CA ILE A 65 3.15 -10.97 -2.36
C ILE A 65 3.66 -9.59 -1.90
N LYS A 66 4.10 -8.73 -2.82
CA LYS A 66 4.50 -7.35 -2.50
C LYS A 66 3.31 -6.54 -1.97
N GLN A 67 2.12 -6.66 -2.59
CA GLN A 67 0.91 -5.97 -2.12
C GLN A 67 0.50 -6.40 -0.71
N GLN A 68 0.57 -7.70 -0.37
CA GLN A 68 0.32 -8.17 0.99
C GLN A 68 1.22 -7.47 2.01
N ARG A 69 2.54 -7.39 1.73
CA ARG A 69 3.50 -6.72 2.62
C ARG A 69 3.17 -5.23 2.78
N LEU A 70 2.86 -4.55 1.68
CA LEU A 70 2.49 -3.13 1.71
C LEU A 70 1.22 -2.89 2.54
N ILE A 71 0.21 -3.74 2.38
CA ILE A 71 -1.05 -3.65 3.13
C ILE A 71 -0.83 -3.97 4.60
N GLN A 72 -0.02 -4.98 4.93
CA GLN A 72 0.36 -5.29 6.31
C GLN A 72 1.05 -4.11 6.99
N GLU A 73 1.99 -3.46 6.30
CA GLU A 73 2.67 -2.29 6.86
C GLU A 73 1.73 -1.09 7.01
N ARG A 74 0.82 -0.85 6.05
CA ARG A 74 -0.24 0.16 6.20
C ARG A 74 -1.16 -0.14 7.38
N TRP A 75 -1.55 -1.40 7.56
CA TRP A 75 -2.39 -1.83 8.67
C TRP A 75 -1.70 -1.65 10.03
N LYS A 76 -0.42 -2.02 10.14
CA LYS A 76 0.38 -1.77 11.34
C LYS A 76 0.47 -0.27 11.66
N ARG A 77 0.67 0.59 10.66
CA ARG A 77 0.72 2.05 10.85
C ARG A 77 -0.62 2.61 11.32
N GLU A 78 -1.72 2.17 10.73
CA GLU A 78 -3.07 2.64 11.11
C GLU A 78 -3.48 2.10 12.49
N THR A 79 -3.07 0.88 12.85
CA THR A 79 -3.30 0.30 14.18
C THR A 79 -2.49 1.01 15.27
N ARG A 80 -1.26 1.47 14.92
CA ARG A 80 -0.38 2.22 15.83
C ARG A 80 -0.69 3.71 15.91
N ARG A 81 -1.59 4.23 15.06
CA ARG A 81 -2.08 5.60 15.20
C ARG A 81 -2.97 5.67 16.46
N PRO A 82 -2.58 6.41 17.50
CA PRO A 82 -3.47 6.67 18.62
C PRO A 82 -4.69 7.45 18.10
N LEU A 83 -5.82 7.31 18.79
CA LEU A 83 -7.14 7.84 18.47
C LEU A 83 -7.20 9.38 18.48
N THR A 84 -6.38 10.08 17.70
CA THR A 84 -6.48 11.53 17.47
C THR A 84 -7.25 11.81 16.18
N LYS A 85 -8.46 11.25 16.07
CA LYS A 85 -9.47 11.78 15.15
C LYS A 85 -10.15 12.96 15.84
N THR A 86 -9.53 14.13 15.78
CA THR A 86 -10.24 15.38 16.02
C THR A 86 -11.23 15.57 14.87
N GLN A 87 -12.49 15.33 15.19
CA GLN A 87 -13.65 15.61 14.35
C GLN A 87 -13.68 17.12 14.03
N PRO A 88 -13.82 17.56 12.76
CA PRO A 88 -14.18 18.95 12.48
C PRO A 88 -15.71 19.05 12.61
N SER A 89 -16.21 19.20 13.84
CA SER A 89 -17.60 19.57 14.04
C SER A 89 -17.74 21.08 13.85
N GLY A 90 -18.58 21.46 12.88
CA GLY A 90 -18.98 22.84 12.63
C GLY A 90 -19.60 23.51 13.87
N GLN A 91 -19.39 24.82 13.94
CA GLN A 91 -19.84 25.84 14.90
C GLN A 91 -21.39 25.96 15.02
N PRO A 92 -22.02 26.95 15.73
CA PRO A 92 -21.56 28.02 16.66
C PRO A 92 -22.44 28.26 17.93
N SER A 93 -22.05 29.28 18.73
CA SER A 93 -22.82 30.06 19.76
C SER A 93 -22.57 29.72 21.23
N ALA A 94 -22.50 30.64 22.19
CA ALA A 94 -22.35 32.10 22.27
C ALA A 94 -22.18 32.48 23.78
N ALA A 95 -21.79 33.74 24.06
CA ALA A 95 -21.64 34.42 25.38
C ALA A 95 -20.35 34.05 26.16
N GLY A 96 -19.33 34.92 26.25
CA GLY A 96 -19.24 36.17 27.05
C GLY A 96 -18.25 35.89 28.20
N ALA A 97 -17.22 36.66 28.56
CA ALA A 97 -16.84 38.05 28.36
C ALA A 97 -15.34 38.23 28.74
N ALA A 98 -14.84 39.46 28.55
CA ALA A 98 -13.58 40.05 29.06
C ALA A 98 -12.30 39.85 28.23
N ARG A 99 -12.12 40.82 27.32
CA ARG A 99 -10.86 41.25 26.70
C ARG A 99 -9.86 41.66 27.79
N LEU A 100 -8.59 41.26 27.65
CA LEU A 100 -7.45 42.17 27.69
C LEU A 100 -6.40 41.71 26.67
N SER A 101 -5.90 42.69 25.93
CA SER A 101 -5.13 42.58 24.68
C SER A 101 -3.65 42.29 24.89
N ALA A 102 -3.05 41.47 24.02
CA ALA A 102 -1.73 41.69 23.41
C ALA A 102 -1.49 40.69 22.25
N GLU A 103 -1.15 41.24 21.09
CA GLU A 103 -0.80 40.73 19.74
C GLU A 103 -0.41 39.23 19.51
N PRO A 104 -0.72 38.67 18.31
CA PRO A 104 -0.47 37.28 17.95
C PRO A 104 0.91 37.07 17.31
N GLY A 105 1.85 36.56 18.08
CA GLY A 105 3.10 35.96 17.59
C GLY A 105 2.95 34.46 17.38
N ARG A 106 2.74 34.06 16.13
CA ARG A 106 3.11 32.77 15.48
C ARG A 106 3.68 31.68 16.41
N GLY A 107 2.98 30.55 16.55
CA GLY A 107 3.54 29.33 17.15
C GLY A 107 2.48 28.39 17.73
N VAL A 108 1.70 27.74 16.87
CA VAL A 108 0.88 26.58 17.28
C VAL A 108 1.81 25.38 17.36
N GLY A 109 2.15 24.97 18.57
CA GLY A 109 2.91 23.76 18.84
C GLY A 109 3.48 23.77 20.25
N GLU A 110 3.00 22.85 21.08
CA GLU A 110 3.62 22.41 22.33
C GLU A 110 3.66 23.40 23.51
N ARG A 111 2.58 23.42 24.31
CA ARG A 111 2.71 23.73 25.74
C ARG A 111 1.75 22.91 26.60
N GLU A 112 1.65 21.62 26.31
CA GLU A 112 0.81 20.69 27.08
C GLU A 112 1.55 20.10 28.30
N TYR A 113 2.88 20.19 28.31
CA TYR A 113 3.72 19.63 29.38
C TYR A 113 3.52 20.34 30.74
N ASP A 114 3.39 21.67 30.74
CA ASP A 114 3.20 22.46 31.96
C ASP A 114 1.84 22.14 32.63
N THR A 115 0.80 21.87 31.83
CA THR A 115 -0.54 21.59 32.34
C THR A 115 -0.65 20.21 32.98
N LEU A 116 0.07 19.21 32.47
CA LEU A 116 0.14 17.88 33.09
C LEU A 116 0.98 17.90 34.36
N LEU A 117 2.12 18.60 34.36
CA LEU A 117 2.95 18.80 35.56
C LEU A 117 2.16 19.46 36.69
N TYR A 118 1.40 20.51 36.36
CA TYR A 118 0.53 21.19 37.32
C TYR A 118 -0.57 20.27 37.89
N GLN A 119 -1.17 19.41 37.06
CA GLN A 119 -2.18 18.43 37.48
C GLN A 119 -1.61 17.32 38.38
N PHE A 120 -0.40 16.84 38.09
CA PHE A 120 0.31 15.89 38.95
C PHE A 120 0.70 16.53 40.28
N GLN A 121 1.13 17.78 40.26
CA GLN A 121 1.52 18.51 41.47
C GLN A 121 0.32 18.86 42.35
N THR A 122 -0.84 19.20 41.78
CA THR A 122 -2.09 19.41 42.54
C THR A 122 -2.66 18.11 43.10
N ARG A 123 -2.57 16.97 42.40
CA ARG A 123 -2.92 15.66 42.97
C ARG A 123 -1.98 15.25 44.11
N GLN A 124 -0.68 15.50 43.99
CA GLN A 124 0.27 15.22 45.08
C GLN A 124 0.09 16.17 46.27
N ALA A 125 -0.16 17.46 46.02
CA ALA A 125 -0.41 18.44 47.09
C ALA A 125 -1.71 18.15 47.85
N GLY A 126 -2.74 17.64 47.17
CA GLY A 126 -3.99 17.18 47.80
C GLY A 126 -3.84 15.91 48.66
N ALA A 127 -2.77 15.14 48.48
CA ALA A 127 -2.47 13.94 49.27
C ALA A 127 -1.52 14.21 50.46
N CYS A 128 -0.85 15.36 50.50
CA CYS A 128 0.16 15.70 51.52
C CYS A 128 -0.38 16.45 52.76
N GLN A 129 -1.68 16.69 52.89
CA GLN A 129 -2.29 17.20 54.13
C GLN A 129 -3.19 16.14 54.77
N ARG A 130 -2.59 15.06 55.26
CA ARG A 130 -3.18 14.30 56.37
C ARG A 130 -2.08 13.61 57.17
N LEU A 131 -1.80 14.24 58.31
CA LEU A 131 -1.25 13.66 59.55
C LEU A 131 0.25 13.35 59.56
N THR A 132 0.95 14.24 60.27
CA THR A 132 2.13 13.92 61.06
C THR A 132 1.82 12.77 62.03
N SER A 133 2.37 11.59 61.77
CA SER A 133 2.61 10.58 62.81
C SER A 133 3.76 9.67 62.35
N PRO A 134 4.83 9.47 63.15
CA PRO A 134 5.91 8.56 62.78
C PRO A 134 5.42 7.12 62.95
N CYS A 135 5.17 6.43 61.83
CA CYS A 135 4.99 4.98 61.81
C CYS A 135 6.21 4.33 61.14
N PRO A 136 6.96 3.46 61.84
CA PRO A 136 8.05 2.69 61.28
C PRO A 136 7.45 1.56 60.45
N GLY A 137 7.28 1.79 59.15
CA GLY A 137 6.76 0.82 58.21
C GLY A 137 7.62 0.80 56.96
N SER A 138 8.63 -0.08 56.96
CA SER A 138 9.50 -0.37 55.83
C SER A 138 8.68 -0.60 54.57
N LYS A 139 8.78 0.32 53.61
CA LYS A 139 8.45 0.05 52.23
C LYS A 139 9.52 -0.89 51.70
N THR A 140 9.17 -2.07 51.20
CA THR A 140 10.03 -2.76 50.22
C THR A 140 9.88 -2.03 48.88
N THR A 141 10.41 -0.80 48.82
CA THR A 141 10.90 -0.26 47.55
C THR A 141 11.98 -1.21 47.08
N LYS A 142 11.86 -1.72 45.85
CA LYS A 142 12.79 -2.65 45.21
C LYS A 142 14.24 -2.29 45.61
N ASP A 143 14.96 -3.25 46.18
CA ASP A 143 16.31 -3.04 46.71
C ASP A 143 17.20 -2.41 45.63
N ASP A 144 18.01 -1.40 45.98
CA ASP A 144 18.79 -0.66 44.99
C ASP A 144 19.75 -1.58 44.22
N LYS A 145 20.16 -2.69 44.82
CA LYS A 145 20.92 -3.75 44.14
C LYS A 145 20.11 -4.37 42.99
N THR A 146 18.87 -4.77 43.22
CA THR A 146 18.00 -5.34 42.19
C THR A 146 17.72 -4.33 41.08
N ARG A 147 17.57 -3.05 41.42
CA ARG A 147 17.39 -1.99 40.43
C ARG A 147 18.62 -1.81 39.53
N LEU A 148 19.82 -1.83 40.12
CA LEU A 148 21.07 -1.73 39.36
C LEU A 148 21.30 -2.96 38.47
N GLU A 149 20.97 -4.16 38.95
CA GLU A 149 21.05 -5.38 38.15
C GLU A 149 20.13 -5.33 36.93
N GLU A 150 18.89 -4.87 37.08
CA GLU A 150 17.94 -4.71 35.96
C GLU A 150 18.37 -3.63 34.96
N GLN A 151 18.96 -2.53 35.46
CA GLN A 151 19.53 -1.51 34.58
C GLN A 151 20.73 -2.06 33.82
N GLN A 152 21.58 -2.87 34.46
CA GLN A 152 22.71 -3.50 33.82
C GLN A 152 22.28 -4.47 32.71
N THR A 153 21.27 -5.30 32.94
CA THR A 153 20.72 -6.18 31.90
C THR A 153 20.12 -5.37 30.75
N THR A 154 19.40 -4.29 31.05
CA THR A 154 18.83 -3.41 30.02
C THR A 154 19.92 -2.75 29.17
N ILE A 155 21.01 -2.29 29.79
CA ILE A 155 22.15 -1.70 29.09
C ILE A 155 22.81 -2.74 28.18
N ASP A 156 23.00 -3.96 28.66
CA ASP A 156 23.63 -5.02 27.89
C ASP A 156 22.74 -5.48 26.72
N ASP A 157 21.43 -5.55 26.91
CA ASP A 157 20.48 -5.84 25.83
C ASP A 157 20.44 -4.73 24.78
N LEU A 158 20.46 -3.47 25.20
CA LEU A 158 20.54 -2.32 24.29
C LEU A 158 21.85 -2.32 23.49
N ARG A 159 22.98 -2.66 24.12
CA ARG A 159 24.27 -2.79 23.43
C ARG A 159 24.21 -3.89 22.36
N ARG A 160 23.69 -5.07 22.69
CA ARG A 160 23.51 -6.17 21.73
C ARG A 160 22.60 -5.75 20.57
N LEU A 161 21.53 -5.02 20.84
CA LEU A 161 20.63 -4.51 19.80
C LEU A 161 21.33 -3.51 18.89
N VAL A 162 22.10 -2.57 19.45
CA VAL A 162 22.88 -1.61 18.67
C VAL A 162 23.89 -2.33 17.79
N ASP A 163 24.63 -3.29 18.33
CA ASP A 163 25.60 -4.08 17.56
C ASP A 163 24.91 -4.87 16.43
N HIS A 164 23.76 -5.48 16.72
CA HIS A 164 22.96 -6.18 15.72
C HIS A 164 22.50 -5.25 14.58
N LEU A 165 21.94 -4.09 14.94
CA LEU A 165 21.48 -3.10 13.96
C LEU A 165 22.64 -2.54 13.14
N MET A 166 23.80 -2.29 13.75
CA MET A 166 25.00 -1.83 13.04
C MET A 166 25.48 -2.88 12.02
N ASN A 167 25.55 -4.15 12.42
CA ASN A 167 25.93 -5.24 11.53
C ASN A 167 24.93 -5.42 10.38
N GLU A 168 23.63 -5.34 10.67
CA GLU A 168 22.59 -5.42 9.65
C GLU A 168 22.65 -4.24 8.69
N ASN A 169 22.90 -3.03 9.18
CA ASN A 169 23.03 -1.83 8.35
C ASN A 169 24.25 -1.90 7.43
N GLN A 170 25.38 -2.40 7.93
CA GLN A 170 26.57 -2.66 7.11
C GLN A 170 26.29 -3.69 6.01
N ARG A 171 25.63 -4.81 6.35
CA ARG A 171 25.24 -5.84 5.39
C ARG A 171 24.32 -5.27 4.30
N LEU A 172 23.28 -4.55 4.71
CA LEU A 172 22.32 -3.93 3.79
C LEU A 172 23.00 -2.89 2.90
N SER A 173 23.94 -2.11 3.43
CA SER A 173 24.70 -1.14 2.65
C SER A 173 25.55 -1.82 1.57
N ALA A 174 26.25 -2.91 1.92
CA ALA A 174 27.04 -3.69 0.96
C ALA A 174 26.16 -4.34 -0.12
N GLU A 175 25.00 -4.88 0.27
CA GLU A 175 24.05 -5.44 -0.69
C GLU A 175 23.45 -4.36 -1.60
N ASN A 176 23.14 -3.18 -1.07
CA ASN A 176 22.62 -2.07 -1.85
C ASN A 176 23.62 -1.62 -2.91
N GLU A 177 24.89 -1.47 -2.54
CA GLU A 177 25.95 -1.15 -3.50
C GLU A 177 26.11 -2.23 -4.57
N ARG A 178 26.07 -3.52 -4.18
CA ARG A 178 26.08 -4.63 -5.14
C ARG A 178 24.90 -4.54 -6.13
N LEU A 179 23.69 -4.30 -5.61
CA LEU A 179 22.49 -4.18 -6.44
C LEU A 179 22.53 -2.94 -7.34
N ARG A 180 23.13 -1.84 -6.89
CA ARG A 180 23.34 -0.64 -7.72
C ARG A 180 24.28 -0.92 -8.89
N LEU A 181 25.39 -1.61 -8.63
CA LEU A 181 26.32 -2.02 -9.68
C LEU A 181 25.64 -2.96 -10.70
N GLU A 182 24.86 -3.92 -10.22
CA GLU A 182 24.13 -4.83 -11.11
C GLU A 182 23.04 -4.10 -11.91
N ASN A 183 22.32 -3.14 -11.30
CA ASN A 183 21.37 -2.31 -12.03
C ASN A 183 22.06 -1.49 -13.12
N ALA A 184 23.21 -0.89 -12.81
CA ALA A 184 23.99 -0.15 -13.80
C ALA A 184 24.43 -1.06 -14.95
N ARG A 185 24.88 -2.29 -14.66
CA ARG A 185 25.24 -3.31 -15.66
C ARG A 185 24.06 -3.70 -16.55
N LEU A 186 22.92 -3.99 -15.94
CA LEU A 186 21.69 -4.35 -16.68
C LEU A 186 21.17 -3.19 -17.51
N GLN A 187 21.29 -1.95 -17.02
CA GLN A 187 20.94 -0.75 -17.78
C GLN A 187 21.88 -0.53 -18.98
N SER A 188 23.19 -0.77 -18.84
CA SER A 188 24.10 -0.75 -19.98
C SER A 188 23.79 -1.86 -20.98
N GLU A 189 23.51 -3.07 -20.50
CA GLU A 189 23.13 -4.20 -21.37
C GLU A 189 21.83 -3.90 -22.12
N ALA A 190 20.83 -3.30 -21.46
CA ALA A 190 19.59 -2.86 -22.09
C ALA A 190 19.80 -1.75 -23.13
N ALA A 191 20.73 -0.82 -22.88
CA ALA A 191 21.10 0.22 -23.85
C ALA A 191 21.81 -0.39 -25.08
N ASP A 192 22.71 -1.34 -24.88
CA ASP A 192 23.39 -2.08 -25.96
C ASP A 192 22.40 -2.92 -26.78
N PHE A 193 21.35 -3.45 -26.15
CA PHE A 193 20.24 -4.10 -26.85
C PHE A 193 19.42 -3.12 -27.70
N GLY A 194 19.24 -1.87 -27.26
CA GLY A 194 18.62 -0.81 -28.05
C GLY A 194 19.44 -0.43 -29.29
N GLU A 195 20.77 -0.42 -29.17
CA GLU A 195 21.70 -0.13 -30.27
C GLU A 195 21.83 -1.32 -31.26
N ARG A 196 21.72 -2.57 -30.78
CA ARG A 196 21.60 -3.77 -31.63
C ARG A 196 20.20 -3.97 -32.22
N SER A 197 19.19 -3.30 -31.67
CA SER A 197 17.79 -3.36 -32.13
C SER A 197 17.50 -2.31 -33.21
N GLU A 198 18.43 -2.05 -34.12
CA GLU A 198 18.12 -1.40 -35.41
C GLU A 198 17.21 -2.28 -36.29
N LEU A 199 16.98 -3.55 -35.91
CA LEU A 199 16.11 -4.48 -36.64
C LEU A 199 14.60 -4.20 -36.47
N TRP A 200 14.20 -3.33 -35.52
CA TRP A 200 12.79 -2.98 -35.27
C TRP A 200 12.49 -1.48 -35.42
N VAL A 201 13.38 -0.71 -36.06
CA VAL A 201 13.06 0.67 -36.43
C VAL A 201 12.13 0.64 -37.64
N LEU A 202 10.83 0.73 -37.39
CA LEU A 202 9.83 1.06 -38.41
C LEU A 202 10.28 2.34 -39.14
N PRO A 203 10.30 2.36 -40.49
CA PRO A 203 10.78 3.54 -41.20
C PRO A 203 9.84 4.72 -40.93
N HIS A 204 10.37 5.73 -40.24
CA HIS A 204 9.74 7.04 -40.13
C HIS A 204 9.64 7.66 -41.52
N ALA A 205 8.41 7.95 -41.95
CA ALA A 205 8.13 8.55 -43.24
C ALA A 205 8.48 10.04 -43.23
N ASN A 206 9.75 10.37 -43.49
CA ASN A 206 10.18 11.75 -43.68
C ASN A 206 11.12 11.85 -44.89
N SER A 207 10.55 12.38 -45.97
CA SER A 207 11.12 12.84 -47.24
C SER A 207 12.64 13.02 -47.32
N GLY A 208 13.27 12.31 -48.27
CA GLY A 208 14.62 12.65 -48.71
C GLY A 208 15.29 11.62 -49.61
N LYS A 209 14.91 11.58 -50.89
CA LYS A 209 15.71 11.06 -52.03
C LYS A 209 16.50 9.76 -51.77
N SER A 210 15.90 8.58 -52.00
CA SER A 210 16.65 7.37 -52.41
C SER A 210 15.70 6.25 -52.86
N LYS A 211 15.93 5.79 -54.10
CA LYS A 211 15.51 4.52 -54.73
C LYS A 211 14.15 3.96 -54.31
N GLU A 212 13.18 4.28 -55.16
CA GLU A 212 11.84 3.72 -55.30
C GLU A 212 11.80 2.19 -55.09
N ILE A 213 11.27 1.76 -53.95
CA ILE A 213 10.81 0.39 -53.74
C ILE A 213 9.36 0.38 -54.21
N ALA A 214 9.08 -0.34 -55.30
CA ALA A 214 7.73 -0.50 -55.82
C ALA A 214 6.88 -1.31 -54.83
N ILE A 215 6.03 -0.63 -54.06
CA ILE A 215 5.01 -1.27 -53.22
C ILE A 215 3.94 -1.83 -54.17
N PRO A 216 3.65 -3.14 -54.17
CA PRO A 216 2.52 -3.68 -54.92
C PRO A 216 1.25 -3.01 -54.40
N GLN A 217 0.50 -2.35 -55.28
CA GLN A 217 -0.79 -1.78 -54.89
C GLN A 217 -1.75 -2.93 -54.60
N LEU A 218 -2.03 -3.13 -53.31
CA LEU A 218 -3.08 -4.05 -52.87
C LEU A 218 -4.44 -3.39 -53.14
N PRO A 219 -5.46 -4.17 -53.56
CA PRO A 219 -6.81 -3.65 -53.68
C PRO A 219 -7.25 -3.03 -52.33
N PRO A 220 -8.00 -1.92 -52.34
CA PRO A 220 -8.59 -1.40 -51.11
C PRO A 220 -9.46 -2.48 -50.47
N LEU A 221 -9.19 -2.74 -49.18
CA LEU A 221 -9.95 -3.73 -48.41
C LEU A 221 -11.34 -3.15 -48.16
N GLU A 222 -12.33 -3.60 -48.94
CA GLU A 222 -13.73 -3.26 -48.71
C GLU A 222 -14.20 -3.97 -47.43
N MET A 223 -14.44 -3.18 -46.39
CA MET A 223 -15.21 -3.62 -45.24
C MET A 223 -16.64 -3.90 -45.74
N PRO A 224 -17.25 -5.07 -45.47
CA PRO A 224 -18.64 -5.30 -45.83
C PRO A 224 -19.49 -4.17 -45.24
N ALA A 225 -20.30 -3.53 -46.08
CA ALA A 225 -21.20 -2.48 -45.65
C ALA A 225 -22.09 -3.04 -44.52
N GLN A 226 -22.35 -2.23 -43.50
CA GLN A 226 -23.12 -2.61 -42.30
C GLN A 226 -24.57 -3.05 -42.56
N GLU A 227 -24.95 -3.21 -43.83
CA GLU A 227 -26.29 -3.56 -44.29
C GLU A 227 -26.55 -5.07 -44.27
N ASP A 228 -25.49 -5.91 -44.30
CA ASP A 228 -25.60 -7.38 -44.30
C ASP A 228 -25.51 -8.03 -42.90
N LEU A 229 -25.27 -7.23 -41.85
CA LEU A 229 -25.28 -7.71 -40.47
C LEU A 229 -26.60 -7.29 -39.80
N CYS A 230 -27.65 -8.08 -40.01
CA CYS A 230 -28.88 -7.93 -39.25
C CYS A 230 -28.53 -8.15 -37.76
N LEU A 231 -28.61 -7.09 -36.95
CA LEU A 231 -28.32 -7.15 -35.51
C LEU A 231 -29.21 -8.17 -34.78
N ASP A 232 -30.35 -8.53 -35.38
CA ASP A 232 -31.31 -9.51 -34.86
C ASP A 232 -30.86 -10.97 -35.03
N ASP A 233 -29.87 -11.26 -35.89
CA ASP A 233 -29.33 -12.62 -36.12
C ASP A 233 -28.08 -12.92 -35.26
N LEU A 234 -27.61 -11.96 -34.46
CA LEU A 234 -26.49 -12.17 -33.55
C LEU A 234 -26.97 -12.84 -32.26
N PRO A 235 -26.25 -13.86 -31.74
CA PRO A 235 -26.59 -14.45 -30.45
C PRO A 235 -26.55 -13.35 -29.37
N PRO A 236 -27.52 -13.32 -28.44
CA PRO A 236 -27.52 -12.35 -27.35
C PRO A 236 -26.18 -12.43 -26.62
N LEU A 237 -25.48 -11.30 -26.54
CA LEU A 237 -24.25 -11.21 -25.77
C LEU A 237 -24.63 -11.28 -24.29
N GLU A 238 -24.58 -12.47 -23.71
CA GLU A 238 -24.78 -12.66 -22.28
C GLU A 238 -23.60 -12.05 -21.52
N LEU A 239 -23.81 -10.85 -21.00
CA LEU A 239 -22.86 -10.23 -20.08
C LEU A 239 -22.77 -11.08 -18.80
N PRO A 240 -21.55 -11.36 -18.30
CA PRO A 240 -21.33 -11.95 -16.98
C PRO A 240 -22.15 -11.24 -15.87
N GLU A 241 -22.66 -12.01 -14.92
CA GLU A 241 -23.57 -11.54 -13.86
C GLU A 241 -22.99 -10.39 -13.03
N ASP A 242 -21.67 -10.34 -12.87
CA ASP A 242 -20.98 -9.26 -12.16
C ASP A 242 -21.09 -7.92 -12.90
N ILE A 243 -20.99 -7.91 -14.24
CA ILE A 243 -21.15 -6.71 -15.06
C ILE A 243 -22.62 -6.25 -15.07
N LYS A 244 -23.57 -7.19 -15.11
CA LYS A 244 -25.00 -6.88 -15.00
C LYS A 244 -25.32 -6.21 -13.66
N ASN A 245 -24.75 -6.70 -12.57
CA ASN A 245 -24.95 -6.14 -11.23
C ASN A 245 -24.34 -4.74 -11.09
N GLU A 246 -23.15 -4.49 -11.66
CA GLU A 246 -22.51 -3.17 -11.63
C GLU A 246 -23.30 -2.13 -12.44
N LEU A 247 -23.79 -2.50 -13.63
CA LEU A 247 -24.64 -1.62 -14.44
C LEU A 247 -26.00 -1.35 -13.77
N GLN A 248 -26.57 -2.35 -13.11
CA GLN A 248 -27.81 -2.20 -12.35
C GLN A 248 -27.60 -1.27 -11.14
N GLU A 249 -26.48 -1.41 -10.42
CA GLU A 249 -26.12 -0.55 -9.30
C GLU A 249 -25.93 0.92 -9.76
N LEU A 250 -25.29 1.14 -10.91
CA LEU A 250 -25.15 2.47 -11.52
C LEU A 250 -26.51 3.07 -11.93
N LEU A 251 -27.39 2.28 -12.54
CA LEU A 251 -28.74 2.69 -12.91
C LEU A 251 -29.62 3.01 -11.70
N ASP A 252 -29.44 2.29 -10.59
CA ASP A 252 -30.19 2.53 -9.36
C ASP A 252 -29.67 3.78 -8.62
N ILE A 253 -28.37 4.07 -8.71
CA ILE A 253 -27.77 5.33 -8.20
C ILE A 253 -28.33 6.53 -8.96
N ASP A 254 -28.46 6.46 -10.30
CA ASP A 254 -29.00 7.54 -11.13
C ASP A 254 -30.51 7.79 -10.90
N LYS A 255 -31.26 6.79 -10.39
CA LYS A 255 -32.69 6.95 -10.04
C LYS A 255 -32.92 7.55 -8.65
N LEU A 256 -31.89 7.64 -7.82
CA LEU A 256 -31.92 8.20 -6.47
C LEU A 256 -31.38 9.65 -6.42
N GLY A 257 -31.00 10.22 -7.56
CA GLY A 257 -30.59 11.62 -7.75
C GLY A 257 -31.71 12.55 -8.19
#